data_AF-A0A8I0CHC0-F1
#
_entry.id   AF-A0A8I0CHC0-F1
#
_cell.length_a   1.000
_cell.length_b   1.000
_cell.length_c   1.000
_cell.angle_alpha   90.00
_cell.angle_beta   90.00
_cell.angle_gamma   90.00
#
_symmetry.space_group_name_H-M   'P 1'
#
loop_
_entity.id
_entity.type
_entity.pdbx_description
1 polymer ?
#
loop_
_entity_poly.entity_id
_entity_poly.type
_entity_poly.pdbx_seq_one_letter_code
_entity_poly.pdbx_strand_id
1 'polypeptide(L)'
;IYLFAIADSSTSHMGQNPMSLNLLLIAAGIVTTVPLLCFTAAATRLRLSTLGFFQYIGPTLMFLLAVTFYGEKPGADKMVTFAFIWVALAIFVMDAIYTQRRKS
;
A
#
# COMPACT_ATOMS: atom_id res chain seq x y z
N ILE A 1 -32.04 -2.03 -3.03
CA ILE A 1 -32.58 -3.19 -2.29
C ILE A 1 -31.52 -3.80 -1.37
N TYR A 2 -30.37 -4.27 -1.87
CA TYR A 2 -29.29 -4.83 -1.03
C TYR A 2 -28.77 -3.86 0.06
N LEU A 3 -28.50 -2.61 -0.31
CA LEU A 3 -28.09 -1.53 0.62
C LEU A 3 -29.14 -1.15 1.67
N PHE A 4 -30.41 -1.50 1.47
CA PHE A 4 -31.51 -1.11 2.37
C PHE A 4 -32.11 -2.30 3.13
N ALA A 5 -31.74 -3.54 2.78
CA ALA A 5 -32.32 -4.76 3.35
C ALA A 5 -31.32 -5.60 4.15
N ILE A 6 -30.01 -5.43 3.91
CA ILE A 6 -28.92 -6.22 4.55
C ILE A 6 -27.89 -5.32 5.24
N ALA A 7 -27.91 -4.02 4.98
CA ALA A 7 -26.93 -3.07 5.54
C ALA A 7 -27.26 -2.60 6.96
N ASP A 8 -28.25 -3.21 7.64
CA ASP A 8 -28.53 -3.02 9.08
C ASP A 8 -27.43 -3.72 9.91
N SER A 9 -26.20 -3.27 9.74
CA SER A 9 -25.12 -3.57 10.67
C SER A 9 -25.15 -2.52 11.77
N SER A 10 -24.88 -2.92 13.01
CA SER A 10 -24.87 -2.04 14.19
C SER A 10 -24.02 -0.77 14.02
N THR A 11 -23.04 -0.78 13.12
CA THR A 11 -22.15 0.35 12.82
C THR A 11 -22.56 1.20 11.61
N SER A 12 -23.65 0.84 10.92
CA SER A 12 -24.13 1.52 9.70
C SER A 12 -24.76 2.88 10.01
N HIS A 13 -25.35 3.02 11.20
CA HIS A 13 -25.98 4.26 11.66
C HIS A 13 -24.97 5.19 12.33
N MET A 14 -24.39 6.12 11.56
CA MET A 14 -23.46 7.13 12.11
C MET A 14 -24.05 7.93 13.29
N GLY A 15 -25.36 8.16 13.33
CA GLY A 15 -26.02 8.86 14.45
C GLY A 15 -26.10 8.07 15.76
N GLN A 16 -25.94 6.75 15.73
CA GLN A 16 -25.97 5.86 16.91
C GLN A 16 -24.58 5.39 17.33
N ASN A 17 -23.56 5.59 16.48
CA ASN A 17 -22.19 5.20 16.76
C ASN A 17 -21.51 6.14 17.76
N PRO A 18 -20.54 5.64 18.55
CA PRO A 18 -19.63 6.50 19.31
C PRO A 18 -18.92 7.51 18.40
N MET A 19 -18.75 8.74 18.86
CA MET A 19 -18.05 9.79 18.10
C MET A 19 -16.63 9.37 17.67
N SER A 20 -15.95 8.59 18.51
CA SER A 20 -14.62 8.03 18.21
C SER A 20 -14.61 7.11 16.97
N LEU A 21 -15.63 6.27 16.81
CA LEU A 21 -15.77 5.39 15.65
C LEU A 21 -16.03 6.20 14.37
N ASN A 22 -16.95 7.16 14.43
CA ASN A 22 -17.22 8.03 13.28
C ASN A 22 -15.99 8.82 12.85
N LEU A 23 -15.20 9.33 13.81
CA LEU A 23 -13.98 10.05 13.52
C LEU A 23 -12.92 9.14 12.87
N LEU A 24 -12.78 7.90 13.33
CA LEU A 24 -11.91 6.89 12.71
C LEU A 24 -12.35 6.55 11.29
N LEU A 25 -13.66 6.42 11.04
CA LEU A 25 -14.21 6.16 9.70
C LEU A 25 -13.92 7.31 8.72
N ILE A 26 -14.11 8.56 9.16
CA ILE A 26 -13.76 9.74 8.35
C ILE A 26 -12.25 9.79 8.11
N ALA A 27 -11.45 9.57 9.16
CA ALA A 27 -9.99 9.56 9.06
C ALA A 27 -9.49 8.48 8.10
N ALA A 28 -10.08 7.28 8.09
CA ALA A 28 -9.75 6.21 7.16
C ALA A 28 -9.95 6.65 5.69
N GLY A 29 -11.03 7.40 5.41
CA GLY A 29 -11.27 7.99 4.09
C GLY A 29 -10.18 8.97 3.68
N ILE A 30 -9.78 9.86 4.59
CA ILE A 30 -8.70 10.85 4.34
C ILE A 30 -7.36 10.13 4.12
N VAL A 31 -6.99 9.21 5.02
CA VAL A 31 -5.73 8.46 4.96
C VAL A 31 -5.61 7.63 3.69
N THR A 32 -6.73 7.17 3.12
CA THR A 32 -6.73 6.44 1.84
C THR A 32 -6.63 7.39 0.63
N THR A 33 -7.37 8.51 0.67
CA THR A 33 -7.48 9.43 -0.47
C THR A 33 -6.20 10.24 -0.69
N VAL A 34 -5.52 10.65 0.38
CA VAL A 34 -4.28 11.45 0.31
C VAL A 34 -3.17 10.75 -0.50
N PRO A 35 -2.78 9.49 -0.20
CA PRO A 35 -1.78 8.79 -0.98
C PRO A 35 -2.24 8.53 -2.42
N LEU A 36 -3.53 8.26 -2.65
CA LEU A 36 -4.07 8.10 -4.01
C LEU A 36 -3.92 9.37 -4.84
N LEU A 37 -4.25 10.54 -4.28
CA LEU A 37 -4.09 11.82 -4.97
C LEU A 37 -2.61 12.18 -5.21
N CYS A 38 -1.73 11.93 -4.23
CA CYS A 38 -0.29 12.08 -4.43
C CYS A 38 0.22 11.15 -5.53
N PHE A 39 -0.24 9.90 -5.56
CA PHE A 39 0.13 8.92 -6.58
C PHE A 39 -0.37 9.31 -7.96
N THR A 40 -1.62 9.74 -8.12
CA THR A 40 -2.14 10.19 -9.42
C THR A 40 -1.38 11.42 -9.92
N ALA A 41 -1.05 12.37 -9.04
CA ALA A 41 -0.21 13.51 -9.40
C ALA A 41 1.20 13.08 -9.84
N ALA A 42 1.85 12.17 -9.11
CA ALA A 42 3.18 11.64 -9.45
C ALA A 42 3.17 10.80 -10.74
N ALA A 43 2.11 10.04 -10.97
CA ALA A 43 1.92 9.18 -12.14
C ALA A 43 1.92 9.98 -13.45
N THR A 44 1.41 11.22 -13.44
CA THR A 44 1.43 12.10 -14.62
C THR A 44 2.82 12.63 -14.96
N ARG A 45 3.79 12.57 -14.03
CA ARG A 45 5.14 13.14 -14.19
C ARG A 45 6.25 12.10 -14.28
N LEU A 46 5.99 10.85 -13.91
CA LEU A 46 6.98 9.77 -13.89
C LEU A 46 6.86 8.88 -15.14
N ARG A 47 7.98 8.34 -15.61
CA ARG A 47 7.97 7.29 -16.64
C ARG A 47 7.33 6.03 -16.06
N LEU A 48 6.55 5.32 -16.87
CA LEU A 48 5.83 4.08 -16.50
C LEU A 48 6.74 3.06 -15.76
N SER A 49 8.01 2.97 -16.17
CA SER A 49 9.03 2.10 -15.56
C SER A 49 9.35 2.46 -14.10
N THR A 50 9.38 3.74 -13.75
CA THR A 50 9.64 4.20 -12.37
C THR A 50 8.40 4.00 -11.50
N LEU A 51 7.22 4.14 -12.10
CA LEU A 51 5.92 3.94 -11.46
C LEU A 51 5.74 2.49 -11.00
N GLY A 52 6.08 1.53 -11.86
CA GLY A 52 6.10 0.10 -11.52
C GLY A 52 7.06 -0.23 -10.37
N PHE A 53 8.19 0.48 -10.25
CA PHE A 53 9.11 0.34 -9.12
C PHE A 53 8.48 0.77 -7.79
N PHE A 54 7.82 1.93 -7.75
CA PHE A 54 7.13 2.40 -6.53
C PHE A 54 6.04 1.42 -6.07
N GLN A 55 5.42 0.68 -7.00
CA GLN A 55 4.43 -0.35 -6.67
C GLN A 55 5.02 -1.49 -5.82
N TYR A 56 6.33 -1.79 -5.92
CA TYR A 56 6.99 -2.82 -5.10
C TYR A 56 7.21 -2.39 -3.64
N ILE A 57 7.13 -1.09 -3.32
CA ILE A 57 7.23 -0.59 -1.94
C ILE A 57 6.03 -1.05 -1.12
N GLY A 58 4.83 -1.07 -1.69
CA GLY A 58 3.60 -1.50 -1.04
C GLY A 58 3.69 -2.90 -0.41
N PRO A 59 3.95 -3.97 -1.19
CA PRO A 59 4.09 -5.33 -0.66
C PRO A 59 5.29 -5.46 0.29
N THR A 60 6.36 -4.69 0.09
CA THR A 60 7.52 -4.69 1.00
C THR A 60 7.17 -4.13 2.37
N LEU A 61 6.44 -3.01 2.40
CA LEU A 61 5.99 -2.38 3.64
C LEU A 61 4.95 -3.24 4.36
N MET A 62 4.02 -3.87 3.62
CA MET A 62 3.08 -4.84 4.17
C MET A 62 3.80 -6.02 4.83
N PHE A 63 4.80 -6.59 4.16
CA PHE A 63 5.59 -7.68 4.73
C PHE A 63 6.35 -7.23 5.99
N LEU A 64 6.98 -6.05 5.95
CA LEU A 64 7.69 -5.50 7.10
C LEU A 64 6.75 -5.31 8.30
N LEU A 65 5.57 -4.73 8.08
CA LEU A 65 4.54 -4.57 9.12
C LEU A 65 4.06 -5.93 9.66
N ALA A 66 3.85 -6.92 8.80
CA ALA A 66 3.44 -8.27 9.21
C ALA A 66 4.46 -8.92 10.17
N VAL A 67 5.75 -8.83 9.84
CA VAL A 67 6.82 -9.44 10.63
C VAL A 67 7.13 -8.64 11.90
N THR A 68 7.18 -7.31 11.82
CA THR A 68 7.63 -6.46 12.94
C THR A 68 6.52 -6.05 13.88
N PHE A 69 5.34 -5.69 13.34
CA PHE A 69 4.24 -5.11 14.11
C PHE A 69 3.19 -6.16 14.49
N TYR A 70 2.83 -7.04 13.56
CA TYR A 70 1.87 -8.12 13.82
C TYR A 70 2.52 -9.39 14.41
N GLY A 71 3.85 -9.47 14.38
CA GLY A 71 4.59 -10.59 14.97
C GLY A 71 4.38 -11.93 14.27
N GLU A 72 3.85 -11.93 13.04
CA GLU A 72 3.72 -13.16 12.26
C GLU A 72 5.13 -13.69 11.95
N LYS A 73 5.39 -14.95 12.30
CA LYS A 73 6.61 -15.64 11.87
C LYS A 73 6.42 -16.03 10.39
N PRO A 74 7.12 -15.39 9.44
CA PRO A 74 6.98 -15.75 8.04
C PRO A 74 7.49 -17.19 7.87
N GLY A 75 6.67 -18.04 7.25
CA GLY A 75 7.09 -19.38 6.86
C GLY A 75 8.32 -19.33 5.95
N ALA A 76 9.08 -20.42 5.89
CA ALA A 76 10.30 -20.50 5.08
C ALA A 76 10.03 -20.18 3.59
N ASP A 77 8.85 -20.56 3.10
CA ASP A 77 8.31 -20.24 1.76
C ASP A 77 8.18 -18.72 1.53
N LYS A 78 7.66 -17.98 2.51
CA LYS A 78 7.47 -16.53 2.43
C LYS A 78 8.81 -15.80 2.45
N MET A 79 9.75 -16.27 3.27
CA MET A 79 11.11 -15.72 3.34
C MET A 79 11.88 -15.89 2.02
N VAL A 80 11.84 -17.09 1.42
CA VAL A 80 12.52 -17.34 0.13
C VAL A 80 11.91 -16.47 -0.98
N THR A 81 10.57 -16.39 -1.03
CA THR A 81 9.88 -15.53 -2.00
C THR A 81 10.25 -14.07 -1.83
N PHE A 82 10.32 -13.60 -0.58
CA PHE A 82 10.73 -12.23 -0.28
C PHE A 82 12.18 -11.94 -0.67
N ALA A 83 13.10 -12.88 -0.43
CA ALA A 83 14.50 -12.76 -0.85
C ALA A 83 14.63 -12.66 -2.38
N PHE A 84 13.89 -13.47 -3.15
CA PHE A 84 13.88 -13.37 -4.61
C PHE A 84 13.35 -12.02 -5.10
N ILE A 85 12.28 -11.50 -4.50
CA ILE A 85 11.74 -10.18 -4.83
C ILE A 85 12.79 -9.10 -4.57
N TRP A 86 13.48 -9.16 -3.43
CA TRP A 86 14.52 -8.18 -3.07
C TRP A 86 15.74 -8.24 -3.99
N VAL A 87 16.18 -9.44 -4.41
CA VAL A 87 17.26 -9.58 -5.39
C VAL A 87 16.87 -8.98 -6.73
N ALA A 88 15.68 -9.28 -7.24
CA ALA A 88 15.16 -8.70 -8.48
C ALA A 88 15.05 -7.17 -8.38
N LEU A 89 14.57 -6.66 -7.24
CA LEU A 89 14.47 -5.24 -6.97
C LEU A 89 15.84 -4.56 -6.93
N ALA A 90 16.83 -5.16 -6.27
CA ALA A 90 18.18 -4.63 -6.19
C ALA A 90 18.84 -4.54 -7.59
N ILE A 91 18.71 -5.60 -8.40
CA ILE A 91 19.19 -5.61 -9.78
C ILE A 91 18.53 -4.49 -10.60
N PHE A 92 17.21 -4.35 -10.48
CA PHE A 92 16.46 -3.33 -11.20
C PHE A 92 16.83 -1.90 -10.77
N VAL A 93 17.02 -1.66 -9.47
CA VAL A 93 17.48 -0.36 -8.95
C VAL A 93 18.87 -0.03 -9.47
N MET A 94 19.78 -1.01 -9.50
CA MET A 94 21.12 -0.82 -10.07
C MET A 94 21.06 -0.47 -11.56
N ASP A 95 20.24 -1.16 -12.35
CA ASP A 95 20.03 -0.88 -13.77
C ASP A 95 19.42 0.52 -14.02
N ALA A 96 18.43 0.91 -13.21
CA ALA A 96 17.81 2.23 -13.27
C ALA A 96 18.81 3.35 -12.95
N ILE A 97 19.62 3.20 -11.90
CA ILE A 97 20.67 4.16 -11.53
C ILE A 97 21.74 4.23 -12.62
N TYR A 98 22.16 3.09 -13.17
CA TYR A 98 23.14 3.02 -14.26
C TYR A 98 22.63 3.71 -15.53
N THR A 99 21.39 3.45 -15.92
CA THR A 99 20.74 4.06 -17.09
C THR A 99 20.53 5.56 -16.91
N GLN A 100 20.20 6.02 -15.71
CA GLN A 100 20.06 7.45 -15.41
C GLN A 100 21.41 8.19 -15.46
N ARG A 101 22.50 7.55 -15.00
CA ARG A 101 23.86 8.11 -15.09
C ARG A 101 24.38 8.18 -16.53
N ARG A 102 23.94 7.31 -17.42
CA ARG A 102 24.33 7.32 -18.84
C ARG A 102 23.66 8.42 -19.68
N LYS A 103 22.63 9.08 -19.12
CA LYS A 103 21.84 10.13 -19.78
C LYS A 103 22.16 11.55 -19.28
N SER A 104 23.08 11.67 -18.30
CA SER A 104 23.71 12.93 -17.88
C SER A 104 25.09 13.05 -18.52
#